data_AF-A0A6B0XYU9-F1
#
_entry.id   AF-A0A6B0XYU9-F1
#
_cell.length_a   1.000
_cell.length_b   1.000
_cell.length_c   1.000
_cell.angle_alpha   90.00
_cell.angle_beta   90.00
_cell.angle_gamma   90.00
#
_symmetry.space_group_name_H-M   'P 1'
#
loop_
_entity.id
_entity.type
_entity.pdbx_description
1 polymer ?
#
loop_
_entity_poly.entity_id
_entity_poly.type
_entity_poly.pdbx_seq_one_letter_code
_entity_poly.pdbx_strand_id
1 'polypeptide(L)'
;LRPGIVAAELDGGVQEYVVTGGFAQITMEGTTVLADEALPKAEATPEFLDERIAAARESQDGSAGAAADEAAKRVADLETLKGML
;
A
#
# COMPACT_ATOMS: atom_id res chain seq x y z
N LEU A 1 -2.12 -7.12 -3.83
CA LEU A 1 -2.38 -5.66 -4.00
C LEU A 1 -1.09 -4.94 -3.64
N ARG A 2 -0.57 -4.11 -4.54
CA ARG A 2 0.64 -3.31 -4.26
C ARG A 2 0.25 -2.06 -3.45
N PRO A 3 1.20 -1.44 -2.72
CA PRO A 3 0.99 -0.12 -2.14
C PRO A 3 0.40 0.86 -3.16
N GLY A 4 -0.64 1.60 -2.78
CA GLY A 4 -1.43 2.39 -3.73
C GLY A 4 -2.63 3.09 -3.09
N ILE A 5 -3.46 3.70 -3.93
CA ILE A 5 -4.76 4.25 -3.54
C ILE A 5 -5.86 3.32 -4.04
N VAL A 6 -6.75 2.91 -3.14
CA VAL A 6 -7.98 2.18 -3.46
C VAL A 6 -9.13 3.17 -3.47
N ALA A 7 -9.81 3.30 -4.61
CA ALA A 7 -11.03 4.07 -4.75
C ALA A 7 -12.24 3.14 -4.79
N ALA A 8 -13.19 3.35 -3.89
CA ALA A 8 -14.47 2.64 -3.85
C ALA A 8 -15.59 3.59 -4.30
N GLU A 9 -16.22 3.28 -5.43
CA GLU A 9 -17.39 4.00 -5.94
C GLU A 9 -18.65 3.46 -5.27
N LEU A 10 -19.34 4.31 -4.53
CA LEU A 10 -20.56 3.99 -3.78
C LEU A 10 -21.65 5.01 -4.13
N ASP A 11 -22.90 4.70 -3.81
CA ASP A 11 -24.04 5.60 -4.08
C ASP A 11 -23.88 6.99 -3.42
N GLY A 12 -23.04 7.10 -2.38
CA GLY A 12 -22.69 8.34 -1.68
C GLY A 12 -21.44 9.07 -2.21
N GLY A 13 -20.81 8.57 -3.27
CA GLY A 13 -19.59 9.13 -3.87
C GLY A 13 -18.38 8.19 -3.81
N VAL A 14 -17.22 8.74 -4.16
CA VAL A 14 -15.94 8.00 -4.17
C VAL A 14 -15.28 8.12 -2.80
N GLN A 15 -14.95 6.98 -2.19
CA GLN A 15 -14.12 6.91 -0.99
C GLN A 15 -12.72 6.42 -1.37
N GLU A 16 -11.70 7.21 -1.03
CA GLU A 16 -10.30 6.90 -1.34
C GLU A 16 -9.53 6.50 -0.07
N TYR A 17 -8.80 5.40 -0.15
CA TYR A 17 -7.94 4.90 0.92
C TYR A 17 -6.53 4.69 0.42
N VAL A 18 -5.55 5.18 1.18
CA VAL A 18 -4.14 4.85 1.01
C VAL A 18 -3.91 3.49 1.64
N VAL A 19 -3.36 2.55 0.87
CA VAL A 19 -3.07 1.19 1.34
C VAL A 19 -1.58 0.88 1.15
N THR A 20 -0.96 0.23 2.14
CA THR A 20 0.47 -0.14 2.09
C THR A 20 0.72 -1.53 1.52
N GLY A 21 -0.33 -2.20 1.04
CA GLY A 21 -0.28 -3.57 0.52
C GLY A 21 -1.51 -4.36 0.92
N GLY A 22 -1.57 -5.62 0.47
CA GLY A 22 -2.61 -6.56 0.88
C GLY A 22 -3.13 -7.44 -0.26
N PHE A 23 -4.40 -7.84 -0.18
CA PHE A 23 -5.06 -8.75 -1.10
C PHE A 23 -6.46 -8.27 -1.48
N ALA A 24 -6.86 -8.55 -2.73
CA ALA A 24 -8.23 -8.34 -3.19
C ALA A 24 -8.81 -9.70 -3.55
N GLN A 25 -9.87 -10.10 -2.86
CA GLN A 25 -10.65 -11.29 -3.15
C GLN A 25 -11.89 -10.89 -3.93
N ILE A 26 -12.07 -11.49 -5.10
CA ILE A 26 -13.20 -11.22 -5.98
C ILE A 26 -13.98 -12.53 -6.14
N THR A 27 -15.28 -12.49 -5.84
CA THR A 27 -16.20 -13.63 -5.92
C THR A 27 -17.48 -13.21 -6.66
N MET A 28 -18.39 -14.16 -6.92
CA MET A 28 -19.71 -13.83 -7.46
C MET A 28 -20.57 -13.02 -6.47
N GLU A 29 -20.31 -13.14 -5.18
CA GLU A 29 -21.05 -12.44 -4.12
C GLU A 29 -20.54 -11.01 -3.92
N GLY A 30 -19.30 -10.74 -4.31
CA GLY A 30 -18.71 -9.41 -4.26
C GLY A 30 -17.18 -9.40 -4.15
N THR A 31 -16.66 -8.21 -3.89
CA THR A 31 -15.22 -7.94 -3.73
C THR A 31 -14.90 -7.59 -2.29
N THR A 32 -13.88 -8.23 -1.72
CA THR A 32 -13.32 -7.91 -0.41
C THR A 32 -11.86 -7.51 -0.57
N VAL A 33 -11.49 -6.35 -0.03
CA VAL A 33 -10.11 -5.88 0.00
C VAL A 33 -9.59 -5.97 1.42
N LEU A 34 -8.53 -6.76 1.61
CA LEU A 34 -7.80 -6.89 2.86
C LEU A 34 -6.50 -6.13 2.70
N ALA A 35 -6.34 -5.02 3.43
CA ALA A 35 -5.11 -4.24 3.44
C ALA A 35 -4.30 -4.53 4.70
N ASP A 36 -2.97 -4.54 4.57
CA ASP A 36 -2.07 -4.66 5.72
C ASP A 36 -2.26 -3.45 6.65
N GLU A 37 -2.22 -2.27 6.05
CA GLU A 37 -2.62 -1.01 6.67
C GLU A 37 -3.38 -0.16 5.65
N ALA A 38 -4.39 0.57 6.13
CA ALA A 38 -5.18 1.48 5.32
C ALA A 38 -5.54 2.74 6.12
N LEU A 39 -5.45 3.90 5.47
CA LEU A 39 -5.93 5.17 5.99
C LEU A 39 -6.82 5.85 4.96
N PRO A 40 -7.88 6.58 5.37
CA PRO A 40 -8.54 7.52 4.47
C PRO A 40 -7.51 8.45 3.84
N LYS A 41 -7.61 8.70 2.53
CA LYS A 41 -6.60 9.53 1.82
C LYS A 41 -6.45 10.92 2.45
N ALA A 42 -7.53 11.49 2.99
CA ALA A 42 -7.52 12.78 3.68
C ALA A 42 -6.72 12.79 5.00
N GLU A 43 -6.47 11.61 5.60
CA GLU A 43 -5.76 11.44 6.86
C GLU A 43 -4.33 10.91 6.65
N ALA A 44 -3.97 10.54 5.42
CA ALA A 44 -2.63 10.04 5.11
C ALA A 44 -1.63 11.20 5.09
N THR A 45 -0.59 11.10 5.93
CA THR A 45 0.47 12.10 5.99
C THR A 45 1.76 11.58 5.35
N PRO A 46 2.64 12.49 4.85
CA PRO A 46 3.96 12.09 4.37
C PRO A 46 4.78 11.35 5.43
N GLU A 47 4.66 11.76 6.70
CA GLU A 47 5.41 11.17 7.81
C GLU A 47 5.01 9.72 8.08
N PHE A 48 3.72 9.39 7.94
CA PHE A 48 3.23 8.02 8.05
C PHE A 48 3.91 7.11 7.01
N LEU A 49 4.02 7.58 5.77
CA LEU A 49 4.69 6.82 4.71
C LEU A 49 6.20 6.78 4.89
N ASP A 50 6.82 7.85 5.41
CA ASP A 50 8.27 7.88 5.67
C ASP A 50 8.69 6.81 6.68
N GLU A 51 7.91 6.62 7.75
CA GLU A 51 8.15 5.54 8.71
C GLU A 51 8.10 4.17 8.04
N ARG A 52 7.13 3.94 7.15
CA ARG A 52 6.98 2.66 6.44
C ARG A 52 8.09 2.44 5.41
N ILE A 53 8.52 3.49 4.71
CA ILE A 53 9.63 3.43 3.76
C ILE A 53 10.93 3.12 4.52
N ALA A 54 11.17 3.73 5.68
CA ALA A 54 12.34 3.44 6.50
C ALA A 54 12.37 1.97 6.94
N ALA A 55 11.26 1.44 7.46
CA ALA A 55 11.15 0.03 7.82
C ALA A 55 11.35 -0.92 6.63
N ALA A 56 10.83 -0.56 5.44
CA ALA A 56 11.00 -1.36 4.24
C ALA A 56 12.46 -1.36 3.76
N ARG A 57 13.17 -0.23 3.87
CA ARG A 57 14.62 -0.12 3.54
C ARG A 57 15.47 -0.97 4.48
N GLU A 58 15.19 -0.93 5.78
CA GLU A 58 15.88 -1.80 6.75
C GLU A 58 15.68 -3.29 6.42
N SER A 59 14.45 -3.67 6.07
CA SER A 59 14.17 -5.04 5.61
C SER A 59 14.88 -5.39 4.31
N GLN A 60 15.04 -4.44 3.39
CA GLN A 60 15.77 -4.63 2.13
C GLN A 60 17.26 -4.87 2.39
N ASP A 61 17.88 -4.07 3.26
CA ASP A 61 19.30 -4.19 3.60
C ASP A 61 19.62 -5.56 4.25
N GLY A 62 18.66 -6.13 4.99
CA GLY A 62 18.75 -7.47 5.56
C GLY A 62 18.43 -8.62 4.59
N SER A 63 17.97 -8.35 3.38
CA SER A 63 17.51 -9.36 2.42
C SER A 63 18.62 -9.77 1.43
N ALA A 64 18.65 -11.07 1.07
CA ALA A 64 19.61 -11.61 0.11
C ALA A 64 18.97 -12.63 -0.83
N GLY A 65 19.61 -12.87 -1.97
CA GLY A 65 19.13 -13.82 -2.98
C GLY A 65 17.76 -13.44 -3.52
N ALA A 66 16.87 -14.43 -3.65
CA ALA A 66 15.54 -14.22 -4.24
C ALA A 66 14.62 -13.26 -3.45
N ALA A 67 14.92 -12.99 -2.16
CA ALA A 67 14.15 -12.05 -1.35
C ALA A 67 14.54 -10.58 -1.60
N ALA A 68 15.73 -10.31 -2.16
CA ALA A 68 16.22 -8.96 -2.37
C ALA A 68 15.37 -8.18 -3.39
N ASP A 69 14.95 -8.85 -4.47
CA ASP A 69 14.13 -8.22 -5.52
C ASP A 69 12.75 -7.80 -5.01
N GLU A 70 12.10 -8.65 -4.21
CA GLU A 70 10.80 -8.33 -3.60
C GLU A 70 10.92 -7.21 -2.55
N ALA A 71 11.99 -7.21 -1.74
CA ALA A 71 12.23 -6.13 -0.79
C ALA A 71 12.50 -4.79 -1.50
N ALA A 72 13.31 -4.80 -2.56
CA ALA A 72 13.56 -3.62 -3.39
C ALA A 72 12.28 -3.08 -4.03
N LYS A 73 11.44 -3.98 -4.54
CA LYS A 73 10.13 -3.62 -5.11
C LYS A 73 9.20 -3.02 -4.06
N ARG A 74 9.18 -3.55 -2.84
CA ARG A 74 8.36 -3.00 -1.76
C ARG A 74 8.75 -1.56 -1.41
N VAL A 75 10.05 -1.25 -1.36
CA VAL A 75 10.53 0.13 -1.17
C VAL A 75 10.07 1.02 -2.32
N ALA A 76 10.27 0.59 -3.57
CA ALA A 76 9.89 1.37 -4.75
C ALA A 76 8.37 1.64 -4.84
N ASP A 77 7.54 0.66 -4.50
CA ASP A 77 6.08 0.82 -4.48
C ASP A 77 5.65 1.82 -3.39
N LEU A 78 6.27 1.81 -2.20
CA LEU A 78 5.97 2.77 -1.12
C LEU A 78 6.44 4.20 -1.45
N GLU A 79 7.59 4.36 -2.10
CA GLU A 79 8.06 5.66 -2.59
C GLU A 79 7.14 6.22 -3.68
N THR A 80 6.68 5.35 -4.58
CA THR A 80 5.70 5.71 -5.61
C THR A 80 4.39 6.18 -4.97
N LEU A 81 3.90 5.45 -3.96
CA LEU A 81 2.71 5.83 -3.19
C LEU A 81 2.88 7.21 -2.54
N LYS A 82 4.05 7.48 -1.94
CA LYS A 82 4.34 8.80 -1.35
C LYS A 82 4.29 9.92 -2.38
N GLY A 83 4.74 9.67 -3.61
CA GLY A 83 4.66 10.65 -4.70
C GLY A 83 3.25 10.86 -5.28
N MET A 84 2.28 10.02 -4.93
CA MET A 84 0.88 10.13 -5.37
C MET A 84 -0.02 10.89 -4.37
N LEU A 85 0.48 11.16 -3.16
CA LEU A 85 -0.15 12.04 -2.18
C LEU A 85 0.16 13.51 -2.48
#